data_AF-A0A2Z6MMN8-F1
#
_entry.id   AF-A0A2Z6MMN8-F1
#
_cell.length_a   1.000
_cell.length_b   1.000
_cell.length_c   1.000
_cell.angle_alpha   90.00
_cell.angle_beta   90.00
_cell.angle_gamma   90.00
#
_symmetry.space_group_name_H-M   'P 1'
#
loop_
_entity.id
_entity.type
_entity.pdbx_description
1 polymer ?
#
loop_
_entity_poly.entity_id
_entity_poly.type
_entity_poly.pdbx_seq_one_letter_code
_entity_poly.pdbx_strand_id
1 'polypeptide(L)'
;MKMLNSFNAKRAAAGIRRINLDGLRWRVFDAKGQILGRLASQIATVVMGKDKPTYTPNRDDGDMCIVLNAKDIAVTGRKLTDKDRDRKLRIFPGSEHPFGDRPLEPYVMPPRTVREMRPRARRAMIRAQKKAEQQQENAEQRQNAEEMKNGKKSEAQEESA
;
A
#
# COMPACT_ATOMS: atom_id res chain seq x y z
N MET A 1 -2.52 26.22 47.92
CA MET A 1 -3.14 26.27 46.57
C MET A 1 -2.64 27.53 45.86
N LYS A 2 -1.49 27.46 45.15
CA LYS A 2 -0.90 28.62 44.47
C LYS A 2 -1.27 28.57 42.98
N MET A 3 -1.97 29.60 42.52
CA MET A 3 -2.40 29.80 41.14
C MET A 3 -1.19 30.08 40.23
N LEU A 4 -1.27 29.52 39.02
CA LEU A 4 -0.23 29.49 37.99
C LEU A 4 0.13 30.87 37.44
N ASN A 5 1.43 30.98 37.12
CA ASN A 5 2.10 32.12 36.52
C ASN A 5 1.45 32.58 35.21
N SER A 6 1.17 33.88 35.13
CA SER A 6 0.84 34.60 33.90
C SER A 6 2.05 34.57 32.95
N PHE A 7 1.92 33.90 31.80
CA PHE A 7 2.93 33.92 30.75
C PHE A 7 3.01 35.31 30.12
N ASN A 8 4.12 36.01 30.36
CA ASN A 8 4.38 37.36 29.85
C ASN A 8 4.80 37.31 28.36
N ALA A 9 3.83 37.52 27.46
CA ALA A 9 4.00 37.48 26.01
C ALA A 9 5.10 38.42 25.47
N LYS A 10 5.41 39.52 26.19
CA LYS A 10 6.44 40.47 25.77
C LYS A 10 7.86 39.88 25.79
N ARG A 11 8.12 38.88 26.64
CA ARG A 11 9.44 38.22 26.73
C ARG A 11 9.67 37.20 25.61
N ALA A 12 8.59 36.59 25.10
CA ALA A 12 8.64 35.62 24.01
C ALA A 12 8.96 36.26 22.64
N ALA A 13 8.52 37.50 22.43
CA ALA A 13 8.76 38.22 21.18
C ALA A 13 10.18 38.83 21.07
N ALA A 14 10.91 38.96 22.18
CA ALA A 14 12.21 39.62 22.22
C ALA A 14 13.35 38.86 21.50
N GLY A 15 13.18 37.55 21.28
CA GLY A 15 14.15 36.71 20.56
C GLY A 15 13.92 36.59 19.05
N ILE A 16 12.83 37.15 18.53
CA ILE A 16 12.52 37.09 17.11
C ILE A 16 13.37 38.17 16.43
N ARG A 17 14.44 37.76 15.73
CA ARG A 17 15.14 38.66 14.80
C ARG A 17 14.09 39.29 13.90
N ARG A 18 14.06 40.63 13.77
CA ARG A 18 13.25 41.29 12.74
C ARG A 18 13.76 40.81 11.39
N ILE A 19 13.13 39.77 10.84
CA ILE A 19 13.42 39.29 9.49
C ILE A 19 13.05 40.44 8.57
N ASN A 20 13.95 40.81 7.65
CA ASN A 20 13.67 41.85 6.67
C ASN A 20 12.60 41.30 5.72
N LEU A 21 11.39 41.88 5.73
CA LEU A 21 10.24 41.36 4.99
C LEU A 21 10.10 41.94 3.57
N ASP A 22 10.97 42.90 3.24
CA ASP A 22 10.89 43.62 1.98
C ASP A 22 11.20 42.67 0.81
N GLY A 23 10.17 42.39 0.00
CA GLY A 23 10.27 41.54 -1.19
C GLY A 23 9.90 40.06 -1.00
N LEU A 24 9.63 39.59 0.23
CA LEU A 24 9.15 38.22 0.46
C LEU A 24 7.64 38.13 0.25
N ARG A 25 7.20 37.12 -0.51
CA ARG A 25 5.78 36.83 -0.71
C ARG A 25 5.27 35.97 0.44
N TRP A 26 4.10 36.32 0.95
CA TRP A 26 3.39 35.55 1.95
C TRP A 26 2.43 34.57 1.28
N ARG A 27 2.39 33.34 1.78
CA ARG A 27 1.50 32.28 1.29
C ARG A 27 0.76 31.67 2.45
N VAL A 28 -0.55 31.49 2.25
CA VAL A 28 -1.44 30.92 3.26
C VAL A 28 -1.81 29.50 2.84
N PHE A 29 -1.64 28.55 3.75
CA PHE A 29 -1.96 27.13 3.57
C PHE A 29 -3.05 26.72 4.55
N ASP A 30 -4.19 26.24 4.05
CA ASP A 30 -5.22 25.62 4.90
C ASP A 30 -4.89 24.14 5.11
N ALA A 31 -4.69 23.76 6.38
CA ALA A 31 -4.36 22.39 6.75
C ALA A 31 -5.60 21.47 6.88
N LYS A 32 -6.82 22.02 6.81
CA LYS A 32 -8.05 21.25 7.02
C LYS A 32 -8.19 20.13 6.00
N GLY A 33 -8.30 18.89 6.48
CA GLY A 33 -8.45 17.70 5.61
C GLY A 33 -7.20 17.30 4.82
N GLN A 34 -6.08 18.01 5.01
CA GLN A 34 -4.81 17.67 4.37
C GLN A 34 -4.06 16.60 5.15
N ILE A 35 -3.29 15.76 4.44
CA ILE A 35 -2.44 14.75 5.08
C ILE A 35 -1.14 15.42 5.53
N LEU A 36 -0.83 15.35 6.83
CA LEU A 36 0.32 16.01 7.48
C LEU A 36 1.62 15.92 6.66
N GLY A 37 2.03 14.71 6.28
CA GLY A 37 3.30 14.51 5.56
C GLY A 37 3.31 15.12 4.15
N ARG A 38 2.18 15.09 3.44
CA ARG A 38 2.09 15.64 2.08
C ARG A 38 2.13 17.17 2.12
N LEU A 39 1.37 17.76 3.04
CA LEU A 39 1.35 19.20 3.25
C LEU A 39 2.73 19.71 3.68
N ALA A 40 3.38 19.02 4.62
CA ALA A 40 4.72 19.40 5.11
C ALA A 40 5.77 19.41 3.98
N SER A 41 5.78 18.40 3.10
CA SER A 41 6.70 18.38 1.96
C SER A 41 6.46 19.53 0.99
N GLN A 42 5.21 19.90 0.73
CA GLN A 42 4.88 21.04 -0.13
C GLN A 42 5.34 22.36 0.48
N ILE A 43 5.06 22.56 1.77
CA ILE A 43 5.50 23.76 2.50
C ILE A 43 7.02 23.87 2.49
N ALA A 44 7.75 22.75 2.69
CA ALA A 44 9.20 22.76 2.67
C ALA A 44 9.79 23.25 1.34
N THR A 45 9.21 22.83 0.21
CA THR A 45 9.63 23.31 -1.13
C THR A 45 9.49 24.82 -1.27
N VAL A 46 8.39 25.37 -0.74
CA VAL A 46 8.07 26.81 -0.81
C VAL A 46 8.97 27.62 0.12
N VAL A 47 9.20 27.13 1.34
CA VAL A 47 10.11 27.76 2.31
C VAL A 47 11.56 27.71 1.80
N MET A 48 11.96 26.67 1.07
CA MET A 48 13.26 26.64 0.39
C MET A 48 13.31 27.53 -0.87
N GLY A 49 12.18 27.99 -1.40
CA GLY A 49 12.10 28.76 -2.64
C GLY A 49 12.37 27.94 -3.92
N LYS A 50 12.40 26.59 -3.82
CA LYS A 50 12.66 25.68 -4.95
C LYS A 50 11.57 25.68 -6.02
N ASP A 51 10.42 26.28 -5.72
CA ASP A 51 9.33 26.47 -6.65
C ASP A 51 9.56 27.66 -7.60
N LYS A 52 10.49 28.57 -7.27
CA LYS A 52 10.87 29.70 -8.11
C LYS A 52 12.04 29.32 -9.03
N PRO A 53 12.04 29.76 -10.31
CA PRO A 53 13.14 29.50 -11.23
C PRO A 53 14.44 30.23 -10.82
N THR A 54 14.36 31.19 -9.90
CA THR A 54 15.50 31.93 -9.34
C THR A 54 16.17 31.23 -8.16
N TYR A 55 15.80 29.98 -7.85
CA TYR A 55 16.36 29.25 -6.72
C TYR A 55 17.88 29.07 -6.84
N THR A 56 18.59 29.55 -5.83
CA THR A 56 20.03 29.33 -5.66
C THR A 56 20.31 28.69 -4.30
N PRO A 57 21.01 27.53 -4.22
CA PRO A 57 21.17 26.78 -2.98
C PRO A 57 21.86 27.52 -1.82
N ASN A 58 22.59 28.59 -2.11
CA ASN A 58 23.37 29.38 -1.15
C ASN A 58 22.64 30.65 -0.69
N ARG A 59 21.42 30.91 -1.18
CA ARG A 59 20.65 32.12 -0.88
C ARG A 59 19.24 31.75 -0.44
N ASP A 60 18.81 32.34 0.67
CA ASP A 60 17.49 32.11 1.25
C ASP A 60 16.45 33.08 0.64
N ASP A 61 15.92 32.75 -0.53
CA ASP A 61 14.87 33.52 -1.23
C ASP A 61 13.46 32.88 -1.09
N GLY A 62 13.28 32.09 -0.03
CA GLY A 62 12.04 31.38 0.28
C GLY A 62 10.88 32.30 0.64
N ASP A 63 9.65 31.83 0.38
CA ASP A 63 8.43 32.54 0.79
C ASP A 63 8.03 32.21 2.22
N MET A 64 7.33 33.14 2.88
CA MET A 64 6.78 32.92 4.22
C MET A 64 5.45 32.16 4.14
N CYS A 65 5.35 31.06 4.87
CA CYS A 65 4.17 30.20 4.89
C CYS A 65 3.41 30.35 6.21
N ILE A 66 2.15 30.79 6.14
CA ILE A 66 1.22 30.78 7.26
C ILE A 66 0.29 29.58 7.11
N VAL A 67 0.26 28.72 8.12
CA VAL A 67 -0.64 27.55 8.14
C VAL A 67 -1.86 27.85 9.02
N LEU A 68 -3.05 27.68 8.45
CA LEU A 68 -4.34 27.81 9.13
C LEU A 68 -4.93 26.43 9.45
N ASN A 69 -5.82 26.37 10.44
CA ASN A 69 -6.56 25.15 10.82
C ASN A 69 -5.68 23.92 11.11
N ALA A 70 -4.50 24.13 11.68
CA ALA A 70 -3.55 23.05 11.99
C ALA A 70 -4.12 21.97 12.93
N LYS A 71 -5.18 22.27 13.67
CA LYS A 71 -5.91 21.32 14.53
C LYS A 71 -6.62 20.23 13.73
N ASP A 72 -7.11 20.54 12.53
CA ASP A 72 -7.95 19.64 11.72
C ASP A 72 -7.13 18.88 10.66
N ILE A 73 -5.82 18.74 10.88
CA ILE A 73 -4.93 18.05 9.96
C ILE A 73 -5.08 16.53 10.08
N ALA A 74 -5.17 15.85 8.95
CA ALA A 74 -5.36 14.41 8.91
C ALA A 74 -4.01 13.67 9.01
N VAL A 75 -3.99 12.62 9.82
CA VAL A 75 -2.87 11.68 9.89
C VAL A 75 -3.39 10.29 9.55
N THR A 76 -2.75 9.63 8.59
CA THR A 76 -3.20 8.32 8.11
C THR A 76 -2.74 7.16 9.01
N GLY A 77 -3.55 6.10 9.05
CA GLY A 77 -3.24 4.85 9.76
C GLY A 77 -3.40 4.96 11.28
N ARG A 78 -2.65 4.14 12.03
CA ARG A 78 -2.68 4.11 13.50
C ARG A 78 -1.71 5.11 14.15
N LYS A 79 -1.11 6.05 13.40
CA LYS A 79 -0.01 6.91 13.87
C LYS A 79 -0.34 7.80 15.08
N LEU A 80 -1.63 8.10 15.30
CA LEU A 80 -2.10 8.84 16.46
C LEU A 80 -2.23 7.97 17.72
N THR A 81 -2.51 6.69 17.54
CA THR A 81 -2.78 5.71 18.61
C THR A 81 -1.64 4.73 18.86
N ASP A 82 -0.68 4.63 17.94
CA ASP A 82 0.41 3.67 18.01
C ASP A 82 1.49 4.14 19.00
N LYS A 83 1.60 3.38 20.11
CA LYS A 83 2.63 3.59 21.16
C LYS A 83 4.05 3.41 20.62
N ASP A 84 4.20 2.74 19.48
CA ASP A 84 5.51 2.49 18.86
C ASP A 84 6.07 3.70 18.08
N ARG A 85 5.42 4.88 18.14
CA ARG A 85 5.95 6.10 17.50
C ARG A 85 7.35 6.47 18.01
N ASP A 86 7.59 6.30 19.30
CA ASP A 86 8.89 6.57 19.92
C ASP A 86 9.97 5.59 19.41
N ARG A 87 9.58 4.35 19.07
CA ARG A 87 10.47 3.36 18.44
C ARG A 87 10.95 3.81 17.06
N LYS A 88 10.10 4.50 16.30
CA LYS A 88 10.38 4.93 14.93
C LYS A 88 11.22 6.21 14.87
N LEU A 89 11.10 7.09 15.85
CA LEU A 89 11.81 8.37 15.87
C LEU A 89 13.24 8.26 16.43
N ARG A 90 13.64 7.11 17.03
CA ARG A 90 14.99 6.90 17.63
C ARG A 90 15.39 8.05 18.57
N ILE A 91 14.42 8.65 19.24
CA ILE A 91 14.67 9.66 20.26
C ILE A 91 14.65 8.90 21.58
N PHE A 92 15.84 8.65 22.14
CA PHE A 92 16.00 7.97 23.43
C PHE A 92 16.39 9.00 24.49
N PRO A 93 15.46 9.44 25.35
CA PRO A 93 15.83 10.21 26.52
C PRO A 93 16.45 9.27 27.55
N GLY A 94 17.78 9.09 27.52
CA GLY A 94 18.53 8.29 28.50
C GLY A 94 19.44 7.20 27.90
N SER A 95 20.07 6.40 28.76
CA SER A 95 20.97 5.29 28.40
C SER A 95 20.27 3.94 28.22
N GLU A 96 19.02 3.83 28.64
CA GLU A 96 18.24 2.59 28.52
C GLU A 96 17.46 2.59 27.20
N HIS A 97 17.70 1.57 26.39
CA HIS A 97 16.85 1.30 25.24
C HIS A 97 15.59 0.56 25.73
N PRO A 98 14.37 1.03 25.43
CA PRO A 98 13.12 0.37 25.81
C PRO A 98 12.85 -0.93 25.04
N PHE A 99 13.86 -1.45 24.33
CA PHE A 99 13.81 -2.70 23.58
C PHE A 99 14.60 -3.73 24.37
N GLY A 100 13.92 -4.75 24.91
CA GLY A 100 14.60 -6.02 25.14
C GLY A 100 14.97 -6.62 23.79
N ASP A 101 16.12 -7.28 23.71
CA ASP A 101 16.50 -8.07 22.54
C ASP A 101 15.35 -9.06 22.26
N ARG A 102 14.60 -8.83 21.18
CA ARG A 102 13.71 -9.89 20.69
C ARG A 102 14.63 -11.03 20.30
N PRO A 103 14.37 -12.27 20.74
CA PRO A 103 15.16 -13.40 20.26
C PRO A 103 15.07 -13.41 18.74
N LEU A 104 16.23 -13.51 18.09
CA LEU A 104 16.32 -13.56 16.64
C LEU A 104 15.52 -14.79 16.18
N GLU A 105 14.32 -14.58 15.62
CA GLU A 105 13.58 -15.67 15.02
C GLU A 105 14.39 -16.16 13.81
N PRO A 106 14.85 -17.42 13.80
CA PRO A 106 15.57 -17.95 12.65
C PRO A 106 14.64 -17.87 11.44
N TYR A 107 15.11 -17.25 10.37
CA TYR A 107 14.35 -17.18 9.13
C TYR A 107 14.18 -18.61 8.58
N VAL A 108 13.00 -19.19 8.80
CA VAL A 108 12.62 -20.44 8.17
C VAL A 108 12.09 -20.12 6.78
N MET A 109 12.82 -20.57 5.76
CA MET A 109 12.35 -20.44 4.38
C MET A 109 10.98 -21.14 4.29
N PRO A 110 9.91 -20.43 3.89
CA PRO A 110 8.62 -21.09 3.70
C PRO A 110 8.81 -22.23 2.69
N PRO A 111 8.19 -23.40 2.90
CA PRO A 111 8.33 -24.51 1.99
C PRO A 111 8.00 -24.02 0.59
N ARG A 112 8.90 -24.29 -0.38
CA ARG A 112 8.60 -24.06 -1.80
C ARG A 112 7.39 -24.93 -2.12
N THR A 113 6.20 -24.36 -2.00
CA THR A 113 5.01 -24.95 -2.60
C THR A 113 5.37 -25.04 -4.07
N VAL A 114 5.41 -26.26 -4.61
CA VAL A 114 5.71 -26.50 -6.02
C VAL A 114 4.87 -25.50 -6.79
N ARG A 115 5.55 -24.57 -7.48
CA ARG A 115 4.88 -23.51 -8.23
C ARG A 115 3.84 -24.22 -9.07
N GLU A 116 2.56 -23.89 -8.85
CA GLU A 116 1.46 -24.51 -9.60
C GLU A 116 1.87 -24.57 -11.07
N MET A 117 1.46 -25.63 -11.76
CA MET A 117 1.72 -25.74 -13.19
C MET A 117 1.42 -24.41 -13.87
N ARG A 118 2.37 -23.92 -14.67
CA ARG A 118 2.17 -22.68 -15.44
C ARG A 118 0.79 -22.75 -16.11
N PRO A 119 -0.02 -21.67 -16.10
CA PRO A 119 -1.39 -21.71 -16.61
C PRO A 119 -1.52 -22.30 -18.03
N ARG A 120 -0.50 -22.15 -18.88
CA ARG A 120 -0.43 -22.79 -20.20
C ARG A 120 -0.35 -24.32 -20.13
N ALA A 121 0.51 -24.88 -19.29
CA ALA A 121 0.68 -26.33 -19.12
C ALA A 121 -0.60 -26.97 -18.55
N ARG A 122 -1.21 -26.34 -17.54
CA ARG A 122 -2.49 -26.79 -16.96
C ARG A 122 -3.61 -26.82 -18.01
N ARG A 123 -3.72 -25.78 -18.84
CA ARG A 123 -4.73 -25.70 -19.92
C ARG A 123 -4.52 -26.75 -21.00
N ALA A 124 -3.26 -27.07 -21.36
CA ALA A 124 -2.95 -28.09 -22.35
C ALA A 124 -3.38 -29.49 -21.87
N MET A 125 -3.10 -29.81 -20.60
CA MET A 125 -3.49 -31.09 -20.00
C MET A 125 -5.02 -31.26 -19.96
N ILE A 126 -5.76 -30.24 -19.52
CA ILE A 126 -7.23 -30.27 -19.49
C ILE A 126 -7.81 -30.48 -20.89
N ARG A 127 -7.22 -29.86 -21.93
CA ARG A 127 -7.65 -30.07 -23.32
C ARG A 127 -7.38 -31.49 -23.80
N ALA A 128 -6.24 -32.07 -23.43
CA ALA A 128 -5.89 -33.43 -23.78
C ALA A 128 -6.85 -34.45 -23.10
N GLN A 129 -7.16 -34.25 -21.82
CA GLN A 129 -8.12 -35.08 -21.07
C GLN A 129 -9.50 -35.02 -21.69
N LYS A 130 -10.05 -33.82 -21.92
CA LYS A 130 -11.36 -33.65 -22.58
C LYS A 130 -11.42 -34.28 -23.97
N LYS A 131 -10.32 -34.20 -24.73
CA LYS A 131 -10.23 -34.84 -26.05
C LYS A 131 -10.23 -36.37 -25.95
N ALA A 132 -9.55 -36.93 -24.94
CA ALA A 132 -9.54 -38.38 -24.71
C ALA A 132 -10.91 -38.90 -24.25
N GLU A 133 -11.56 -38.19 -23.31
CA GLU A 133 -12.93 -38.48 -22.86
C GLU A 133 -13.91 -38.49 -24.04
N GLN A 134 -13.87 -37.45 -24.88
CA GLN A 134 -14.75 -37.38 -26.04
C GLN A 134 -14.45 -38.46 -27.10
N GLN A 135 -13.22 -38.98 -27.17
CA GLN A 135 -12.90 -40.11 -28.03
C GLN A 135 -13.44 -41.43 -27.47
N GLN A 136 -13.42 -41.62 -26.15
CA GLN A 136 -14.01 -42.77 -25.48
C GLN A 136 -15.53 -42.78 -25.66
N GLU A 137 -16.20 -41.66 -25.39
CA GLU A 137 -17.66 -41.53 -25.59
C GLU A 137 -18.06 -41.81 -27.04
N ASN A 138 -17.32 -41.28 -28.02
CA ASN A 138 -17.58 -41.54 -29.44
C ASN A 138 -17.33 -43.01 -29.84
N ALA A 139 -16.38 -43.69 -29.20
CA ALA A 139 -16.12 -45.10 -29.44
C ALA A 139 -17.22 -45.98 -28.82
N GLU A 140 -17.66 -45.67 -27.60
CA GLU A 140 -18.77 -46.33 -26.91
C GLU A 140 -20.08 -46.15 -27.69
N GLN A 141 -20.36 -44.95 -28.19
CA GLN A 141 -21.55 -44.70 -29.04
C GLN A 141 -21.51 -45.50 -30.34
N ARG A 142 -20.33 -45.69 -30.95
CA ARG A 142 -20.17 -46.52 -32.15
C ARG A 142 -20.40 -48.00 -31.85
N GLN A 143 -19.86 -48.50 -30.74
CA GLN A 143 -20.06 -49.88 -30.29
C GLN A 143 -21.55 -50.15 -30.01
N ASN A 144 -22.22 -49.29 -29.25
CA ASN A 144 -23.65 -49.42 -28.98
C ASN A 144 -24.51 -49.35 -30.26
N ALA A 145 -24.13 -48.52 -31.24
CA ALA A 145 -24.82 -48.45 -32.52
C ALA A 145 -24.62 -49.70 -33.41
N GLU A 146 -23.47 -50.36 -33.30
CA GLU A 146 -23.17 -51.62 -33.99
C GLU A 146 -23.91 -52.80 -33.34
N GLU A 147 -23.95 -52.86 -32.01
CA GLU A 147 -24.71 -53.85 -31.25
C GLU A 147 -26.22 -53.77 -31.56
N MET A 148 -26.79 -52.57 -31.58
CA MET A 148 -28.20 -52.35 -31.94
C MET A 148 -28.54 -52.70 -33.40
N LYS A 149 -27.56 -52.62 -34.33
CA LYS A 149 -27.75 -53.07 -35.72
C LYS A 149 -27.69 -54.59 -35.85
N ASN A 150 -26.86 -55.24 -35.05
CA ASN A 150 -26.75 -56.70 -35.05
C ASN A 150 -27.97 -57.35 -34.37
N GLY A 151 -28.48 -56.77 -33.28
CA GLY A 151 -29.73 -57.23 -32.63
C GLY A 151 -30.96 -57.17 -33.55
N LYS A 152 -31.11 -56.07 -34.32
CA LYS A 152 -32.20 -55.95 -35.32
C LYS A 152 -32.08 -56.93 -36.48
N LYS A 153 -30.86 -57.36 -36.83
CA LYS A 153 -30.64 -58.39 -37.85
C LYS A 153 -30.98 -59.79 -37.36
N SER A 154 -30.74 -60.11 -36.08
CA SER A 154 -31.15 -61.38 -35.49
C SER A 154 -32.66 -61.46 -35.26
N GLU A 155 -33.30 -60.37 -34.79
CA GLU A 155 -34.76 -60.32 -34.62
C GLU A 155 -35.52 -60.47 -35.96
N ALA A 156 -35.02 -59.84 -37.03
CA ALA A 156 -35.60 -59.98 -38.38
C ALA A 156 -35.39 -61.38 -39.00
N GLN A 157 -34.48 -62.20 -38.46
CA GLN A 157 -34.28 -63.59 -38.89
C GLN A 157 -35.18 -64.56 -38.12
N GLU A 158 -35.52 -64.27 -36.86
CA GLU A 158 -36.45 -65.07 -36.05
C GLU A 158 -37.92 -64.86 -36.42
N GLU A 159 -38.35 -63.68 -36.87
CA GLU A 159 -39.73 -63.44 -37.35
C GLU A 159 -40.04 -64.06 -38.74
N SER A 160 -39.02 -64.58 -39.43
CA SER A 160 -39.13 -65.18 -40.76
C SER A 160 -39.09 -66.72 -40.79
N ALA A 161 -39.10 -67.35 -39.61
CA ALA A 161 -39.18 -68.81 -39.41
C ALA A 161 -40.55 -69.20 -38.83
#